data_AF-A0A971T1W8-F1
#
_entry.id   AF-A0A971T1W8-F1
#
_cell.length_a   1.000
_cell.length_b   1.000
_cell.length_c   1.000
_cell.angle_alpha   90.00
_cell.angle_beta   90.00
_cell.angle_gamma   90.00
#
_symmetry.space_group_name_H-M   'P 1'
#
loop_
_entity.id
_entity.type
_entity.pdbx_description
1 polymer ?
#
loop_
_entity_poly.entity_id
_entity_poly.type
_entity_poly.pdbx_seq_one_letter_code
_entity_poly.pdbx_strand_id
1 'polypeptide(L)'
;MSKENGNDGNAPKAVDRDPAGAEARGSDFSPRLSFGVPDFLLIIVLVMAGLIPFVFGTLRATKESDFEKVAILTVAGQEVWRCPVGNGSEPSEFTYSSQEGILIVRADKSGAWVAHSDCPDQICVRTGKISRAGQISVCIPFRAVLRIEATNPISDAWIHPDGIDAVSE
;
A
#
# COMPACT_ATOMS: atom_id res chain seq x y z
N MET A 1 -47.26 -36.16 69.06
CA MET A 1 -47.94 -37.31 69.72
C MET A 1 -49.37 -37.36 69.20
N SER A 2 -49.84 -38.54 68.79
CA SER A 2 -51.21 -38.88 68.32
C SER A 2 -51.63 -38.31 66.95
N LYS A 3 -51.72 -39.11 65.87
CA LYS A 3 -52.65 -40.21 65.53
C LYS A 3 -54.07 -39.72 65.21
N GLU A 4 -54.52 -40.02 63.99
CA GLU A 4 -55.81 -40.61 63.55
C GLU A 4 -55.88 -40.47 62.01
N ASN A 5 -56.00 -41.50 61.16
CA ASN A 5 -56.92 -42.66 61.00
C ASN A 5 -57.99 -42.42 59.91
N GLY A 6 -58.17 -43.41 59.02
CA GLY A 6 -59.32 -43.61 58.11
C GLY A 6 -59.18 -42.93 56.75
N ASN A 7 -58.71 -43.60 55.68
CA ASN A 7 -59.42 -44.55 54.81
C ASN A 7 -60.82 -44.06 54.38
N ASP A 8 -61.03 -43.87 53.07
CA ASP A 8 -62.04 -44.58 52.27
C ASP A 8 -62.14 -43.98 50.85
N GLY A 9 -61.79 -44.81 49.86
CA GLY A 9 -62.56 -44.98 48.62
C GLY A 9 -62.68 -43.80 47.66
N ASN A 10 -61.73 -43.70 46.71
CA ASN A 10 -62.10 -43.33 45.35
C ASN A 10 -61.21 -44.03 44.34
N ALA A 11 -61.79 -45.00 43.62
CA ALA A 11 -61.15 -45.70 42.52
C ALA A 11 -61.35 -44.92 41.22
N PRO A 12 -60.31 -44.44 40.54
CA PRO A 12 -60.44 -44.06 39.14
C PRO A 12 -60.34 -45.30 38.24
N LYS A 13 -61.34 -45.41 37.37
CA LYS A 13 -61.51 -46.40 36.30
C LYS A 13 -60.24 -46.65 35.50
N ALA A 14 -60.09 -47.91 35.10
CA ALA A 14 -59.12 -48.38 34.12
C ALA A 14 -59.16 -47.54 32.85
N VAL A 15 -58.01 -46.99 32.48
CA VAL A 15 -57.73 -46.43 31.16
C VAL A 15 -57.13 -47.56 30.36
N ASP A 16 -57.91 -48.09 29.42
CA ASP A 16 -57.46 -49.12 28.49
C ASP A 16 -56.36 -48.56 27.58
N ARG A 17 -55.32 -49.37 27.41
CA ARG A 17 -54.13 -49.08 26.60
C ARG A 17 -54.42 -49.34 25.13
N ASP A 18 -54.39 -48.31 24.30
CA ASP A 18 -54.18 -48.46 22.85
C ASP A 18 -52.69 -48.67 22.55
N PRO A 19 -52.30 -49.74 21.82
CA PRO A 19 -50.94 -49.94 21.34
C PRO A 19 -50.86 -49.62 19.85
N ALA A 20 -50.74 -48.35 19.52
CA ALA A 20 -50.30 -47.87 18.21
C ALA A 20 -49.63 -46.52 18.48
N GLY A 21 -48.33 -46.38 18.52
CA GLY A 21 -47.39 -46.79 17.50
C GLY A 21 -46.57 -45.54 17.20
N ALA A 22 -45.25 -45.71 17.14
CA ALA A 22 -44.29 -44.78 16.55
C ALA A 22 -44.23 -43.36 17.13
N GLU A 23 -43.16 -43.06 17.87
CA GLU A 23 -42.36 -41.86 17.59
C GLU A 23 -40.95 -42.08 18.15
N ALA A 24 -40.13 -42.71 17.32
CA ALA A 24 -38.70 -42.84 17.50
C ALA A 24 -38.02 -41.77 16.64
N ARG A 25 -36.93 -41.18 17.18
CA ARG A 25 -35.81 -40.55 16.45
C ARG A 25 -36.17 -39.17 15.85
N GLY A 26 -35.45 -38.09 16.11
CA GLY A 26 -34.00 -37.96 15.95
C GLY A 26 -33.68 -37.76 14.46
N SER A 27 -33.04 -36.63 14.14
CA SER A 27 -32.72 -36.11 12.78
C SER A 27 -33.92 -35.42 12.09
N ASP A 28 -33.84 -34.29 11.41
CA ASP A 28 -32.78 -33.74 10.57
C ASP A 28 -32.97 -32.21 10.42
N PHE A 29 -31.95 -31.43 10.73
CA PHE A 29 -31.82 -30.09 10.16
C PHE A 29 -30.98 -30.23 8.90
N SER A 30 -31.62 -30.66 7.81
CA SER A 30 -31.00 -30.74 6.49
C SER A 30 -31.15 -29.38 5.78
N PRO A 31 -30.12 -28.53 5.70
CA PRO A 31 -30.12 -27.50 4.67
C PRO A 31 -30.04 -28.24 3.33
N ARG A 32 -31.14 -28.21 2.58
CA ARG A 32 -31.13 -28.68 1.18
C ARG A 32 -30.34 -27.67 0.34
N LEU A 33 -29.01 -27.77 0.37
CA LEU A 33 -28.16 -27.24 -0.69
C LEU A 33 -28.23 -28.21 -1.86
N SER A 34 -29.20 -27.95 -2.75
CA SER A 34 -29.22 -28.58 -4.06
C SER A 34 -28.13 -27.89 -4.90
N PHE A 35 -26.94 -28.49 -4.98
CA PHE A 35 -25.86 -28.08 -5.88
C PHE A 35 -26.32 -28.21 -7.33
N GLY A 36 -27.11 -27.24 -7.79
CA GLY A 36 -27.36 -27.01 -9.19
C GLY A 36 -26.19 -26.24 -9.80
N VAL A 37 -26.02 -26.37 -11.11
CA VAL A 37 -25.18 -25.49 -11.95
C VAL A 37 -25.24 -23.98 -11.56
N PRO A 38 -26.36 -23.41 -11.04
CA PRO A 38 -26.36 -22.03 -10.52
C PRO A 38 -25.46 -21.75 -9.30
N ASP A 39 -25.21 -22.71 -8.39
CA ASP A 39 -24.38 -22.46 -7.21
C ASP A 39 -22.90 -22.31 -7.61
N PHE A 40 -22.45 -23.12 -8.58
CA PHE A 40 -21.13 -22.95 -9.19
C PHE A 40 -21.01 -21.64 -9.97
N LEU A 41 -22.07 -21.24 -10.69
CA LEU A 41 -22.11 -19.95 -11.38
C LEU A 41 -21.99 -18.77 -10.38
N LEU A 42 -22.68 -18.85 -9.25
CA LEU A 42 -22.64 -17.83 -8.20
C LEU A 42 -21.26 -17.73 -7.56
N ILE A 43 -20.60 -18.86 -7.28
CA ILE A 43 -19.23 -18.89 -6.77
C ILE A 43 -18.25 -18.26 -7.78
N ILE A 44 -18.36 -18.60 -9.07
CA ILE A 44 -17.48 -18.04 -10.12
C ILE A 44 -17.68 -16.52 -10.23
N VAL A 45 -18.92 -16.04 -10.24
CA VAL A 45 -19.22 -14.60 -10.32
C VAL A 45 -18.63 -13.85 -9.13
N LEU A 46 -18.73 -14.41 -7.92
CA LEU A 46 -18.25 -13.77 -6.70
C LEU A 46 -16.72 -13.74 -6.64
N VAL A 47 -16.06 -14.82 -7.08
CA VAL A 47 -14.59 -14.86 -7.24
C VAL A 47 -14.15 -13.85 -8.28
N MET A 48 -14.80 -13.79 -9.45
CA MET A 48 -14.47 -12.83 -10.50
C MET A 48 -14.69 -11.39 -10.02
N ALA A 49 -15.77 -11.10 -9.30
CA ALA A 49 -16.03 -9.78 -8.73
C ALA A 49 -14.95 -9.32 -7.74
N GLY A 50 -14.27 -10.23 -7.04
CA GLY A 50 -13.14 -9.90 -6.17
C GLY A 50 -11.79 -9.87 -6.89
N LEU A 51 -11.54 -10.84 -7.79
CA LEU A 51 -10.25 -11.03 -8.44
C LEU A 51 -10.01 -10.01 -9.57
N ILE A 52 -11.07 -9.64 -10.32
CA ILE A 52 -10.97 -8.68 -11.42
C ILE A 52 -10.49 -7.30 -10.93
N PRO A 53 -11.11 -6.64 -9.93
CA PRO A 53 -10.61 -5.37 -9.43
C PRO A 53 -9.26 -5.49 -8.71
N PHE A 54 -8.94 -6.64 -8.11
CA PHE A 54 -7.63 -6.86 -7.50
C PHE A 54 -6.49 -6.96 -8.54
N VAL A 55 -6.67 -7.75 -9.59
CA VAL A 55 -5.71 -7.88 -10.69
C VAL A 55 -5.64 -6.58 -11.50
N PHE A 56 -6.77 -5.96 -11.79
CA PHE A 56 -6.77 -4.68 -12.51
C PHE A 56 -6.19 -3.55 -11.65
N GLY A 57 -6.48 -3.51 -10.35
CA GLY A 57 -5.92 -2.55 -9.41
C GLY A 57 -4.40 -2.68 -9.28
N THR A 58 -3.87 -3.89 -9.14
CA THR A 58 -2.41 -4.13 -9.10
C THR A 58 -1.72 -3.80 -10.43
N LEU A 59 -2.36 -4.01 -11.57
CA LEU A 59 -1.84 -3.63 -12.90
C LEU A 59 -1.96 -2.12 -13.19
N ARG A 60 -2.88 -1.41 -12.53
CA ARG A 60 -3.06 0.05 -12.65
C ARG A 60 -2.29 0.84 -11.61
N ALA A 61 -1.97 0.26 -10.46
CA ALA A 61 -1.12 0.85 -9.42
C ALA A 61 0.33 1.05 -9.88
N THR A 62 0.77 0.36 -10.94
CA THR A 62 2.06 0.65 -11.59
C THR A 62 1.99 1.81 -12.58
N LYS A 63 0.79 2.34 -12.86
CA LYS A 63 0.52 3.54 -13.68
C LYS A 63 0.05 4.71 -12.82
N GLU A 64 0.56 4.78 -11.59
CA GLU A 64 0.33 5.89 -10.69
C GLU A 64 1.22 7.06 -11.16
N SER A 65 0.59 7.99 -11.87
CA SER A 65 1.05 9.36 -12.16
C SER A 65 2.57 9.55 -12.05
N ASP A 66 3.29 9.35 -13.14
CA ASP A 66 4.62 9.92 -13.32
C ASP A 66 4.46 11.45 -13.32
N PHE A 67 4.29 12.05 -12.13
CA PHE A 67 4.69 13.42 -11.90
C PHE A 67 6.12 13.51 -12.43
N GLU A 68 6.40 14.46 -13.31
CA GLU A 68 7.72 14.60 -13.90
C GLU A 68 8.75 14.74 -12.78
N LYS A 69 9.59 13.71 -12.61
CA LYS A 69 10.57 13.70 -11.52
C LYS A 69 11.84 14.32 -12.05
N VAL A 70 12.44 15.19 -11.24
CA VAL A 70 13.67 15.88 -11.61
C VAL A 70 14.70 15.65 -10.52
N ALA A 71 15.87 15.12 -10.90
CA ALA A 71 17.03 15.08 -10.02
C ALA A 71 17.74 16.43 -10.07
N ILE A 72 17.95 17.02 -8.90
CA ILE A 72 18.66 18.28 -8.73
C ILE A 72 19.85 18.03 -7.83
N LEU A 73 21.03 18.43 -8.31
CA LEU A 73 22.25 18.46 -7.54
C LEU A 73 22.55 19.90 -7.16
N THR A 74 22.57 20.15 -5.86
CA THR A 74 22.91 21.44 -5.27
C THR A 74 24.25 21.32 -4.59
N VAL A 75 25.20 22.21 -4.89
CA VAL A 75 26.50 22.30 -4.22
C VAL A 75 26.60 23.66 -3.55
N ALA A 76 26.91 23.67 -2.25
CA ALA A 76 26.99 24.88 -1.44
C ALA A 76 25.74 25.79 -1.54
N GLY A 77 24.56 25.19 -1.71
CA GLY A 77 23.28 25.89 -1.83
C GLY A 77 22.94 26.39 -3.25
N GLN A 78 23.81 26.20 -4.24
CA GLN A 78 23.54 26.55 -5.64
C GLN A 78 23.25 25.32 -6.49
N GLU A 79 22.21 25.39 -7.30
CA GLU A 79 21.87 24.35 -8.27
C GLU A 79 22.94 24.32 -9.38
N VAL A 80 23.67 23.21 -9.48
CA VAL A 80 24.76 23.04 -10.47
C VAL A 80 24.37 22.07 -11.57
N TRP A 81 23.39 21.21 -11.33
CA TRP A 81 22.94 20.21 -12.30
C TRP A 81 21.50 19.82 -12.06
N ARG A 82 20.76 19.68 -13.16
CA ARG A 82 19.36 19.28 -13.22
C ARG A 82 19.20 18.25 -14.32
N CYS A 83 18.53 17.14 -14.01
CA CYS A 83 18.25 16.10 -15.00
C CYS A 83 16.87 15.47 -14.74
N PRO A 84 16.00 15.36 -15.76
CA PRO A 84 14.76 14.64 -15.63
C PRO A 84 15.03 13.13 -15.42
N VAL A 85 14.26 12.51 -14.53
CA VAL A 85 14.40 11.10 -14.14
C VAL A 85 13.07 10.40 -14.36
N GLY A 86 13.05 9.32 -15.14
CA GLY A 86 11.85 8.49 -15.29
C GLY A 86 11.73 7.82 -16.65
N ASN A 87 10.50 7.50 -17.04
CA ASN A 87 10.23 6.82 -18.29
C ASN A 87 10.51 7.75 -19.48
N GLY A 88 11.67 7.57 -20.12
CA GLY A 88 12.12 8.35 -21.27
C GLY A 88 13.35 9.22 -21.02
N SER A 89 13.90 9.24 -19.80
CA SER A 89 15.14 9.96 -19.52
C SER A 89 16.37 9.22 -20.06
N GLU A 90 17.24 9.93 -20.78
CA GLU A 90 18.53 9.42 -21.23
C GLU A 90 19.55 9.34 -20.08
N PRO A 91 20.42 8.32 -20.05
CA PRO A 91 21.48 8.24 -19.05
C PRO A 91 22.38 9.47 -19.12
N SER A 92 22.45 10.21 -18.02
CA SER A 92 23.25 11.43 -17.90
C SER A 92 24.25 11.27 -16.77
N GLU A 93 25.48 11.73 -17.00
CA GLU A 93 26.54 11.76 -16.01
C GLU A 93 27.04 13.19 -15.85
N PHE A 94 27.27 13.60 -14.60
CA PHE A 94 27.81 14.90 -14.26
C PHE A 94 28.98 14.73 -13.30
N THR A 95 30.09 15.36 -13.64
CA THR A 95 31.31 15.35 -12.84
C THR A 95 31.56 16.73 -12.28
N TYR A 96 31.59 16.81 -10.95
CA TYR A 96 31.95 18.01 -10.21
C TYR A 96 33.37 17.86 -9.65
N SER A 97 34.22 18.83 -9.95
CA SER A 97 35.61 18.88 -9.46
C SER A 97 35.79 20.12 -8.60
N SER A 98 36.30 19.93 -7.38
CA SER A 98 36.56 20.99 -6.41
C SER A 98 37.91 20.77 -5.71
N GLN A 99 38.29 21.68 -4.82
CA GLN A 99 39.48 21.53 -3.97
C GLN A 99 39.39 20.30 -3.05
N GLU A 100 38.16 19.87 -2.70
CA GLU A 100 37.92 18.69 -1.88
C GLU A 100 38.05 17.36 -2.65
N GLY A 101 38.17 17.40 -3.99
CA GLY A 101 38.28 16.22 -4.85
C GLY A 101 37.19 16.15 -5.93
N ILE A 102 36.87 14.94 -6.36
CA ILE A 102 35.92 14.65 -7.46
C ILE A 102 34.64 14.02 -6.91
N LEU A 103 33.50 14.47 -7.44
CA LEU A 103 32.17 13.92 -7.21
C LEU A 103 31.53 13.61 -8.56
N ILE A 104 31.16 12.36 -8.81
CA ILE A 104 30.51 11.92 -10.05
C ILE A 104 29.08 11.48 -9.72
N VAL A 105 28.11 12.09 -10.38
CA VAL A 105 26.68 11.81 -10.24
C VAL A 105 26.15 11.26 -11.54
N ARG A 106 25.29 10.26 -11.47
CA ARG A 106 24.59 9.66 -12.61
C ARG A 106 23.09 9.71 -12.39
N ALA A 107 22.34 9.93 -13.46
CA ALA A 107 20.91 9.71 -13.52
C ALA A 107 20.55 8.83 -14.72
N ASP A 108 19.55 7.99 -14.51
CA ASP A 108 18.94 7.16 -15.55
C ASP A 108 17.43 7.05 -15.31
N LYS A 109 16.73 6.29 -16.17
CA LYS A 109 15.29 6.02 -16.06
C LYS A 109 14.81 5.47 -14.71
N SER A 110 15.70 4.88 -13.93
CA SER A 110 15.39 4.24 -12.66
C SER A 110 15.76 5.08 -11.45
N GLY A 111 16.49 6.19 -11.61
CA GLY A 111 16.87 7.05 -10.50
C GLY A 111 18.17 7.83 -10.73
N ALA A 112 18.56 8.61 -9.73
CA ALA A 112 19.86 9.27 -9.64
C ALA A 112 20.70 8.70 -8.48
N TRP A 113 22.02 8.72 -8.61
CA TRP A 113 22.94 8.28 -7.57
C TRP A 113 24.32 8.91 -7.74
N VAL A 114 25.09 8.90 -6.65
CA VAL A 114 26.51 9.23 -6.70
C VAL A 114 27.29 7.99 -7.12
N ALA A 115 27.91 8.04 -8.30
CA ALA A 115 28.70 6.94 -8.85
C ALA A 115 30.10 6.88 -8.25
N HIS A 116 30.68 8.04 -7.92
CA HIS A 116 31.99 8.14 -7.29
C HIS A 116 32.06 9.41 -6.42
N SER A 117 32.81 9.34 -5.34
CA SER A 117 33.14 10.50 -4.52
C SER A 117 34.48 10.27 -3.85
N ASP A 118 35.31 11.29 -3.74
CA ASP A 118 36.57 11.22 -2.97
C ASP A 118 36.37 11.46 -1.45
N CYS A 119 35.12 11.53 -0.97
CA CYS A 119 34.85 11.76 0.44
C CYS A 119 35.22 10.55 1.33
N PRO A 120 35.71 10.75 2.56
CA PRO A 120 36.06 9.64 3.45
C PRO A 120 34.84 8.84 3.91
N ASP A 121 33.70 9.49 4.08
CA ASP A 121 32.50 8.88 4.66
C ASP A 121 31.78 7.94 3.69
N GLN A 122 31.91 8.20 2.38
CA GLN A 122 31.25 7.46 1.31
C GLN A 122 29.72 7.30 1.48
N ILE A 123 29.09 8.12 2.33
CA ILE A 123 27.65 8.02 2.66
C ILE A 123 26.81 8.21 1.39
N CYS A 124 27.17 9.17 0.54
CA CYS A 124 26.45 9.45 -0.69
C CYS A 124 26.50 8.29 -1.70
N VAL A 125 27.64 7.61 -1.81
CA VAL A 125 27.82 6.42 -2.65
C VAL A 125 27.09 5.22 -2.05
N ARG A 126 27.19 5.02 -0.73
CA ARG A 126 26.51 3.93 0.00
C ARG A 126 24.99 4.08 0.03
N THR A 127 24.46 5.30 -0.03
CA THR A 127 23.02 5.57 -0.18
C THR A 127 22.48 4.92 -1.46
N GLY A 128 23.31 4.85 -2.50
CA GLY A 128 22.94 4.24 -3.77
C GLY A 128 21.89 5.05 -4.52
N LYS A 129 21.02 4.34 -5.23
CA LYS A 129 20.06 4.92 -6.17
C LYS A 129 18.80 5.44 -5.48
N ILE A 130 18.53 6.73 -5.68
CA ILE A 130 17.31 7.41 -5.25
C ILE A 130 16.39 7.63 -6.46
N SER A 131 15.10 7.39 -6.29
CA SER A 131 14.13 7.39 -7.39
C SER A 131 12.75 7.94 -7.03
N ARG A 132 12.44 8.02 -5.73
CA ARG A 132 11.18 8.55 -5.23
C ARG A 132 11.33 10.03 -4.92
N ALA A 133 10.30 10.82 -5.22
CA ALA A 133 10.24 12.23 -4.85
C ALA A 133 10.41 12.40 -3.33
N GLY A 134 11.17 13.41 -2.92
CA GLY A 134 11.54 13.66 -1.52
C GLY A 134 12.71 12.82 -1.01
N GLN A 135 13.21 11.83 -1.75
CA GLN A 135 14.46 11.15 -1.40
C GLN A 135 15.65 12.07 -1.65
N ILE A 136 16.65 11.95 -0.77
CA ILE A 136 17.87 12.74 -0.80
C ILE A 136 19.10 11.86 -0.57
N SER A 137 20.21 12.22 -1.20
CA SER A 137 21.55 11.72 -0.93
C SER A 137 22.46 12.92 -0.68
N VAL A 138 23.16 12.91 0.44
CA VAL A 138 23.94 14.07 0.92
C VAL A 138 25.41 13.68 1.01
N CYS A 139 26.27 14.55 0.48
CA CYS A 139 27.71 14.47 0.65
C CYS A 139 28.18 15.68 1.46
N ILE A 140 28.42 15.45 2.75
CA ILE A 140 28.75 16.52 3.72
C ILE A 140 30.05 17.24 3.35
N PRO A 141 31.18 16.55 3.04
CA PRO A 141 32.44 17.24 2.76
C PRO A 141 32.38 18.13 1.53
N PHE A 142 31.64 17.71 0.50
CA PHE A 142 31.43 18.48 -0.73
C PHE A 142 30.28 19.48 -0.63
N ARG A 143 29.57 19.56 0.52
CA ARG A 143 28.33 20.34 0.68
C ARG A 143 27.33 20.12 -0.47
N ALA A 144 27.28 18.88 -0.95
CA ALA A 144 26.48 18.49 -2.11
C ALA A 144 25.22 17.77 -1.63
N VAL A 145 24.07 18.14 -2.20
CA VAL A 145 22.77 17.53 -1.94
C VAL A 145 22.17 17.13 -3.28
N LEU A 146 21.99 15.83 -3.45
CA LEU A 146 21.27 15.25 -4.58
C LEU A 146 19.85 14.92 -4.11
N ARG A 147 18.82 15.51 -4.73
CA ARG A 147 17.42 15.29 -4.36
C ARG A 147 16.56 15.03 -5.58
N ILE A 148 15.51 14.22 -5.39
CA ILE A 148 14.47 14.02 -6.40
C ILE A 148 13.27 14.88 -6.04
N GLU A 149 12.93 15.80 -6.93
CA GLU A 149 11.69 16.57 -6.87
C GLU A 149 10.63 15.93 -7.75
N ALA A 150 9.36 16.07 -7.36
CA ALA A 150 8.25 15.92 -8.28
C ALA A 150 7.83 17.32 -8.73
N THR A 151 7.87 17.57 -10.04
CA THR A 151 7.26 18.78 -10.61
C THR A 151 5.75 18.64 -10.48
N ASN A 152 5.20 19.14 -9.38
CA ASN A 152 3.78 19.38 -9.25
C ASN A 152 3.54 20.88 -9.44
N PRO A 153 2.85 21.29 -10.53
CA PRO A 153 2.62 22.70 -10.86
C PRO A 153 1.79 23.48 -9.82
N ILE A 154 1.36 22.83 -8.72
CA ILE A 154 0.59 23.45 -7.64
C ILE A 154 1.44 23.61 -6.36
N SER A 155 2.53 22.86 -6.17
CA SER A 155 3.33 22.89 -4.92
C SER A 155 4.49 23.89 -4.93
N ASP A 156 4.97 24.30 -6.11
CA ASP A 156 5.97 25.33 -6.30
C ASP A 156 5.40 26.76 -6.10
N ALA A 157 4.09 26.94 -6.21
CA ALA A 157 3.42 28.23 -5.96
C ALA A 157 3.39 28.67 -4.47
N TRP A 158 3.65 27.77 -3.51
CA TRP A 158 3.58 28.08 -2.07
C TRP A 158 4.93 28.05 -1.34
N ILE A 159 6.01 27.64 -2.01
CA ILE A 159 7.36 27.55 -1.42
C ILE A 159 8.24 28.65 -2.04
N HIS A 160 7.78 29.89 -1.98
CA HIS A 160 8.66 31.06 -2.05
C HIS A 160 8.92 31.54 -0.62
N PRO A 161 10.16 31.54 -0.12
CA PRO A 161 10.51 32.11 1.19
C PRO A 161 10.50 33.65 1.19
N ASP A 162 10.34 34.28 0.03
CA ASP A 162 10.18 35.74 -0.08
C ASP A 162 8.69 36.04 -0.24
N GLY A 163 8.08 36.40 0.89
CA GLY A 163 6.68 36.77 0.94
C GLY A 163 6.38 38.00 0.09
N ILE A 164 5.17 37.97 -0.51
CA ILE A 164 4.46 39.07 -1.15
C ILE A 164 5.16 39.55 -2.43
N ASP A 165 4.43 39.48 -3.56
CA ASP A 165 4.49 40.38 -4.74
C ASP A 165 4.25 39.60 -6.04
N ALA A 166 2.97 39.29 -6.32
CA ALA A 166 2.48 39.09 -7.68
C ALA A 166 0.94 39.16 -7.72
N VAL A 167 0.37 40.31 -7.36
CA VAL A 167 -0.96 40.70 -7.85
C VAL A 167 -0.80 42.11 -8.42
N SER A 168 -0.40 42.16 -9.68
CA SER A 168 -0.48 43.37 -10.49
C SER A 168 -1.81 43.35 -11.23
N GLU A 169 -2.79 44.09 -10.71
CA GLU A 169 -3.94 44.64 -11.43
C GLU A 169 -3.75 46.16 -11.60
#